data_AF-A0A850C5Y7-F1
#
_entry.id   AF-A0A850C5Y7-F1
#
_cell.length_a   1.000
_cell.length_b   1.000
_cell.length_c   1.000
_cell.angle_alpha   90.00
_cell.angle_beta   90.00
_cell.angle_gamma   90.00
#
_symmetry.space_group_name_H-M   'P 1'
#
loop_
_entity.id
_entity.type
_entity.pdbx_description
1 polymer ?
#
loop_
_entity_poly.entity_id
_entity_poly.type
_entity_poly.pdbx_seq_one_letter_code
_entity_poly.pdbx_strand_id
1 'polypeptide(L)'
;MKLDTRIAELVAIGASIGANCQPCLQYHVKKALKSGADEQEIADAIEIGKMVRKGAAANMDKFVASLSQAVPSADGKMEGRCGCTP
;
A
#
# COMPACT_ATOMS: atom_id res chain seq x y z
N MET A 1 2.22 22.24 13.57
CA MET A 1 1.90 21.84 12.18
C MET A 1 0.98 22.90 11.61
N LYS A 2 1.13 23.30 10.33
CA LYS A 2 0.30 24.36 9.70
C LYS A 2 -0.99 23.85 9.06
N LEU A 3 -1.10 22.54 8.81
CA LEU A 3 -2.32 21.91 8.31
C LEU A 3 -3.37 21.86 9.40
N ASP A 4 -4.63 22.06 9.02
CA ASP A 4 -5.74 21.75 9.90
C ASP A 4 -5.81 20.24 10.15
N THR A 5 -6.36 19.87 11.32
CA THR A 5 -6.40 18.47 11.75
C THR A 5 -7.13 17.58 10.75
N ARG A 6 -8.24 18.06 10.16
CA ARG A 6 -9.05 17.27 9.23
C ARG A 6 -8.25 16.91 7.98
N ILE A 7 -7.61 17.90 7.36
CA ILE A 7 -6.74 17.68 6.19
C ILE A 7 -5.54 16.82 6.56
N ALA A 8 -4.91 17.04 7.72
CA ALA A 8 -3.78 16.22 8.17
C ALA A 8 -4.17 14.74 8.31
N GLU A 9 -5.36 14.44 8.83
CA GLU A 9 -5.84 13.06 8.96
C GLU A 9 -6.22 12.44 7.61
N LEU A 10 -6.84 13.19 6.68
CA LEU A 10 -7.11 12.71 5.32
C LEU A 10 -5.81 12.37 4.56
N VAL A 11 -4.78 13.20 4.70
CA VAL A 11 -3.44 12.89 4.16
C VAL A 11 -2.86 11.64 4.81
N ALA A 12 -3.02 11.49 6.12
CA ALA A 12 -2.52 10.32 6.85
C ALA A 12 -3.24 9.03 6.45
N ILE A 13 -4.54 9.08 6.10
CA ILE A 13 -5.29 7.94 5.53
C ILE A 13 -4.66 7.49 4.22
N GLY A 14 -4.45 8.42 3.28
CA GLY A 14 -3.81 8.11 2.00
C GLY A 14 -2.40 7.55 2.16
N ALA A 15 -1.59 8.16 3.04
CA ALA A 15 -0.24 7.71 3.36
C ALA A 15 -0.22 6.30 3.99
N SER A 16 -1.18 6.01 4.88
CA SER A 16 -1.31 4.70 5.52
C SER A 16 -1.56 3.59 4.50
N ILE A 17 -2.37 3.85 3.47
CA ILE A 17 -2.62 2.90 2.37
C ILE A 17 -1.38 2.74 1.50
N GLY A 18 -0.71 3.85 1.15
CA GLY A 18 0.55 3.81 0.40
C GLY A 18 1.62 2.97 1.10
N ALA A 19 1.68 3.03 2.43
CA ALA A 19 2.61 2.26 3.25
C ALA A 19 2.11 0.86 3.66
N ASN A 20 0.89 0.45 3.25
CA ASN A 20 0.24 -0.79 3.69
C ASN A 20 0.10 -0.94 5.24
N CYS A 21 -0.02 0.16 5.99
CA CYS A 21 -0.18 0.12 7.45
C CYS A 21 -1.66 0.05 7.85
N GLN A 22 -2.19 -1.16 8.04
CA GLN A 22 -3.57 -1.39 8.49
C GLN A 22 -3.94 -0.71 9.83
N PRO A 23 -3.15 -0.81 10.93
CA PRO A 23 -3.51 -0.15 12.19
C PRO A 23 -3.46 1.38 12.07
N CYS A 24 -2.52 1.93 11.29
CA CYS A 24 -2.46 3.36 11.02
C CYS A 24 -3.73 3.84 10.31
N LEU A 25 -4.17 3.12 9.26
CA LEU A 25 -5.38 3.44 8.53
C LEU A 25 -6.62 3.46 9.44
N GLN A 26 -6.79 2.44 10.29
CA GLN A 26 -7.90 2.38 11.24
C GLN A 26 -7.90 3.55 12.24
N TYR A 27 -6.72 3.93 12.74
CA TYR A 27 -6.57 5.05 13.65
C TYR A 27 -6.92 6.38 12.97
N HIS A 28 -6.34 6.65 11.81
CA HIS A 28 -6.51 7.90 11.10
C HIS A 28 -7.92 8.09 10.55
N VAL A 29 -8.61 7.03 10.11
CA VAL A 29 -10.04 7.10 9.74
C VAL A 29 -10.89 7.54 10.92
N LYS A 30 -10.72 6.93 12.10
CA LYS A 30 -11.47 7.31 13.31
C LYS A 30 -11.20 8.75 13.72
N LYS A 31 -9.95 9.22 13.55
CA LYS A 31 -9.56 10.58 13.94
C LYS A 31 -10.04 11.63 12.92
N ALA A 32 -10.03 11.31 11.63
CA ALA A 32 -10.60 12.15 10.57
C ALA A 32 -12.09 12.43 10.82
N LEU A 33 -12.88 11.38 11.12
CA LEU A 33 -14.30 11.51 11.48
C LEU A 33 -14.49 12.44 12.70
N LYS A 34 -13.67 12.26 13.74
CA LYS A 34 -13.72 13.12 14.94
C LYS A 34 -13.34 14.59 14.65
N SER A 35 -12.55 14.83 13.60
CA SER A 35 -12.19 16.18 13.15
C SER A 35 -13.18 16.79 12.15
N GLY A 36 -14.30 16.12 11.88
CA GLY A 36 -15.36 16.61 11.00
C GLY A 36 -15.13 16.34 9.52
N ALA A 37 -14.28 15.39 9.16
CA ALA A 37 -14.25 14.87 7.79
C ALA A 37 -15.54 14.09 7.53
N ASP A 38 -16.12 14.29 6.34
CA ASP A 38 -17.28 13.49 5.92
C ASP A 38 -16.85 12.15 5.29
N GLU A 39 -17.82 11.27 5.06
CA GLU A 39 -17.57 9.95 4.49
C GLU A 39 -17.03 9.99 3.06
N GLN A 40 -17.41 11.00 2.27
CA GLN A 40 -16.93 11.16 0.90
C GLN A 40 -15.46 11.58 0.88
N GLU A 41 -15.05 12.51 1.73
CA GLU A 41 -13.65 12.91 1.86
C GLU A 41 -12.75 11.73 2.25
N ILE A 42 -13.22 10.89 3.17
CA ILE A 42 -12.51 9.67 3.57
C ILE A 42 -12.45 8.68 2.41
N ALA A 43 -13.56 8.48 1.68
CA ALA A 43 -13.61 7.58 0.53
C ALA A 43 -12.64 8.04 -0.58
N ASP A 44 -12.60 9.34 -0.86
CA ASP A 44 -11.69 9.94 -1.82
C ASP A 44 -10.22 9.77 -1.39
N ALA A 45 -9.90 10.04 -0.12
CA ALA A 45 -8.55 9.83 0.42
C ALA A 45 -8.13 8.35 0.33
N ILE A 46 -9.06 7.42 0.56
CA ILE A 46 -8.83 5.98 0.41
C ILE A 46 -8.52 5.64 -1.04
N GLU A 47 -9.32 6.14 -1.98
CA GLU A 47 -9.16 5.81 -3.40
C GLU A 47 -7.87 6.40 -3.97
N ILE A 48 -7.53 7.65 -3.59
CA ILE A 48 -6.23 8.27 -3.90
C ILE A 48 -5.08 7.41 -3.35
N GLY A 49 -5.16 6.97 -2.09
CA GLY A 49 -4.16 6.09 -1.49
C GLY A 49 -3.99 4.77 -2.25
N LYS A 50 -5.09 4.13 -2.67
CA LYS A 50 -5.04 2.91 -3.49
C LYS A 50 -4.41 3.14 -4.85
N MET A 51 -4.74 4.25 -5.52
CA MET A 51 -4.16 4.60 -6.83
C MET A 51 -2.64 4.76 -6.73
N VAL A 52 -2.16 5.50 -5.73
CA VAL A 52 -0.72 5.69 -5.49
C VAL A 52 -0.04 4.35 -5.20
N ARG A 53 -0.62 3.53 -4.31
CA ARG A 53 -0.10 2.20 -3.98
C ARG A 53 -0.01 1.29 -5.21
N LYS A 54 -1.06 1.29 -6.06
CA LYS A 54 -1.09 0.50 -7.30
C LYS A 54 0.01 0.93 -8.26
N GLY A 55 0.21 2.25 -8.43
CA GLY A 55 1.29 2.78 -9.25
C GLY A 55 2.68 2.40 -8.73
N ALA A 56 2.89 2.51 -7.41
CA ALA A 56 4.14 2.11 -6.76
C ALA A 56 4.44 0.62 -6.97
N ALA A 57 3.45 -0.26 -6.73
CA ALA A 57 3.58 -1.70 -6.94
C ALA A 57 3.91 -2.02 -8.41
N ALA A 58 3.18 -1.45 -9.37
CA ALA A 58 3.41 -1.70 -10.79
C ALA A 58 4.83 -1.28 -11.26
N ASN A 59 5.35 -0.17 -10.71
CA ASN A 59 6.72 0.26 -11.01
C ASN A 59 7.76 -0.66 -10.37
N MET A 60 7.49 -1.14 -9.15
CA MET A 60 8.34 -2.12 -8.48
C MET A 60 8.39 -3.43 -9.28
N ASP A 61 7.24 -3.93 -9.75
CA ASP A 61 7.15 -5.14 -10.57
C ASP A 61 7.98 -5.02 -11.85
N LYS A 62 7.87 -3.88 -12.55
CA LYS A 62 8.70 -3.59 -13.73
C LYS A 62 10.19 -3.57 -13.40
N PHE A 63 10.58 -2.95 -12.28
CA PHE A 63 11.97 -2.90 -11.86
C PHE A 63 12.51 -4.30 -11.53
N VAL A 64 11.76 -5.10 -10.76
CA VAL A 64 12.13 -6.51 -10.48
C VAL A 64 12.24 -7.33 -11.76
N ALA A 65 11.32 -7.15 -12.71
CA ALA A 65 11.40 -7.82 -14.02
C ALA A 65 12.66 -7.43 -14.80
N SER A 66 13.09 -6.17 -14.73
CA SER A 66 14.33 -5.71 -15.36
C SER A 66 15.58 -6.32 -14.71
N LEU A 67 15.58 -6.51 -13.38
CA LEU A 67 16.67 -7.16 -12.67
C LEU A 67 16.70 -8.67 -12.94
N SER A 68 15.53 -9.32 -13.04
CA SER A 68 15.43 -10.77 -13.28
C SER A 68 16.01 -11.17 -14.64
N GLN A 69 15.99 -10.26 -15.63
CA GLN A 69 16.67 -10.45 -16.91
C GLN A 69 18.19 -10.30 -16.83
N ALA A 70 18.70 -9.68 -15.76
CA ALA A 70 20.12 -9.51 -15.49
C ALA A 70 20.70 -10.63 -14.58
N VAL A 71 19.86 -11.50 -14.01
CA VAL A 71 20.33 -12.68 -13.27
C VAL A 71 20.38 -13.88 -14.24
N PRO A 72 21.57 -14.39 -14.61
CA PRO A 72 21.64 -15.62 -15.39
C PRO A 72 20.95 -16.75 -14.60
N SER A 73 20.02 -17.44 -15.26
CA SER A 73 19.31 -18.59 -14.70
C SER A 73 20.32 -19.64 -14.26
N ALA A 74 20.38 -19.92 -12.96
CA ALA A 74 21.03 -21.12 -12.49
C ALA A 74 20.13 -22.31 -12.85
N ASP A 75 20.45 -22.97 -13.96
CA ASP A 75 20.03 -24.34 -14.21
C ASP A 75 20.39 -25.21 -13.01
N GLY A 76 19.38 -25.61 -12.24
CA GLY A 76 19.53 -26.45 -11.06
C GLY A 76 18.21 -27.12 -10.73
N LYS A 77 18.03 -28.34 -11.23
CA LYS A 77 16.85 -29.20 -11.06
C LYS A 77 16.32 -29.17 -9.61
N MET A 78 15.08 -28.71 -9.44
CA MET A 78 14.29 -28.94 -8.22
C MET A 78 13.64 -30.32 -8.30
N GLU A 79 14.39 -31.38 -8.01
CA GLU A 79 13.79 -32.64 -7.55
C GLU A 79 13.68 -32.58 -6.03
N GLY A 80 12.55 -32.08 -5.55
CA GLY A 80 12.28 -31.98 -4.12
C GLY A 80 10.79 -31.77 -3.90
N ARG A 81 10.06 -32.86 -3.66
CA ARG A 81 8.62 -32.86 -3.33
C ARG A 81 8.36 -31.86 -2.20
N CYS A 82 7.68 -30.75 -2.48
CA CYS A 82 7.11 -29.90 -1.44
C CYS A 82 5.90 -30.66 -0.86
N GLY A 83 6.12 -31.32 0.28
CA GLY A 83 5.17 -32.19 0.95
C GLY A 83 4.04 -31.44 1.66
N CYS A 84 3.19 -30.76 0.90
CA CYS A 84 1.90 -30.28 1.38
C CYS A 84 0.81 -31.25 0.92
N THR A 85 0.58 -32.29 1.70
CA THR A 85 -0.67 -33.08 1.68
C THR A 85 -1.48 -32.76 2.94
N PRO A 86 -2.83 -32.88 2.88
CA PRO A 86 -3.78 -32.05 3.61
C PRO A 86 -3.73 -32.13 5.13
#